data_AF-A0A6C2YSU3-F1
#
_entry.id   AF-A0A6C2YSU3-F1
#
_cell.length_a   1.000
_cell.length_b   1.000
_cell.length_c   1.000
_cell.angle_alpha   90.00
_cell.angle_beta   90.00
_cell.angle_gamma   90.00
#
_symmetry.space_group_name_H-M   'P 1'
#
loop_
_entity.id
_entity.type
_entity.pdbx_description
1 polymer ?
#
loop_
_entity_poly.entity_id
_entity_poly.type
_entity_poly.pdbx_seq_one_letter_code
_entity_poly.pdbx_strand_id
1 'polypeptide(L)'
;MPDPRIQYVLDGATIVANQQSSADKELIRWARARGLYARIDRATRWGNPFRVTASAPREVVVIQYLHWIATQRELLRDLPQLRGKVLGCWCAPEACHGHVLLGLITNNGWLPIDIAPKDGTRILLFRQSAKPAVRIGFWDRDRLLFHRNPPPTWICAGSGHEFAPDQLPTHWRPIPDLPSSPTQSAG
;
A
#
# COMPACT_ATOMS: atom_id res chain seq x y z
N MET A 1 6.45 8.95 24.86
CA MET A 1 7.57 8.40 24.06
C MET A 1 7.42 8.96 22.65
N PRO A 2 8.51 9.31 21.96
CA PRO A 2 8.41 9.79 20.58
C PRO A 2 7.73 8.73 19.72
N ASP A 3 6.93 9.17 18.76
CA ASP A 3 6.25 8.29 17.80
C ASP A 3 7.26 7.31 17.17
N PRO A 4 7.05 5.99 17.25
CA PRO A 4 8.02 4.99 16.78
C PRO A 4 8.30 5.11 15.27
N ARG A 5 7.37 5.71 14.50
CA ARG A 5 7.54 5.93 13.06
C ARG A 5 8.61 6.98 12.75
N ILE A 6 9.03 7.79 13.72
CA ILE A 6 10.14 8.74 13.58
C ILE A 6 11.43 8.02 13.18
N GLN A 7 11.72 6.87 13.80
CA GLN A 7 12.95 6.12 13.50
C GLN A 7 12.95 5.65 12.04
N TYR A 8 11.81 5.17 11.53
CA TYR A 8 11.70 4.78 10.12
C TYR A 8 12.05 5.93 9.17
N VAL A 9 11.60 7.15 9.48
CA VAL A 9 11.90 8.32 8.64
C VAL A 9 13.38 8.70 8.73
N LEU A 10 14.00 8.60 9.91
CA LEU A 10 15.45 8.80 10.09
C LEU A 10 16.27 7.76 9.32
N ASP A 11 15.78 6.52 9.23
CA ASP A 11 16.37 5.43 8.45
C ASP A 11 16.11 5.58 6.93
N GLY A 12 15.48 6.69 6.50
CA GLY A 12 15.22 7.02 5.10
C GLY A 12 13.88 6.53 4.55
N ALA A 13 13.03 5.92 5.38
CA ALA A 13 11.70 5.50 4.95
C ALA A 13 10.78 6.70 4.71
N THR A 14 9.88 6.54 3.75
CA THR A 14 8.76 7.46 3.54
C THR A 14 7.54 6.85 4.20
N ILE A 15 6.72 7.65 4.87
CA ILE A 15 5.50 7.17 5.54
C ILE A 15 4.33 8.11 5.26
N VAL A 16 3.11 7.62 5.43
CA VAL A 16 1.88 8.42 5.32
C VAL A 16 1.36 8.75 6.72
N ALA A 17 0.96 10.00 6.93
CA ALA A 17 0.31 10.47 8.14
C ALA A 17 -1.03 11.12 7.82
N ASN A 18 -2.01 10.92 8.69
CA ASN A 18 -3.29 11.58 8.69
C ASN A 18 -3.17 13.01 9.25
N GLN A 19 -3.45 14.01 8.41
CA GLN A 19 -3.35 15.43 8.80
C GLN A 19 -4.42 15.91 9.80
N GLN A 20 -5.55 15.22 9.90
CA GLN A 20 -6.67 15.54 10.80
C GLN A 20 -6.65 14.71 12.10
N SER A 21 -5.90 13.60 12.13
CA SER A 21 -5.84 12.72 13.29
C SER A 21 -5.01 13.35 14.42
N SER A 22 -5.53 13.30 15.65
CA SER A 22 -4.77 13.65 16.85
C SER A 22 -3.59 12.72 17.08
N ALA A 23 -3.69 11.45 16.66
CA ALA A 23 -2.63 10.45 16.83
C ALA A 23 -1.36 10.79 16.03
N ASP A 24 -1.49 11.49 14.90
CA ASP A 24 -0.37 11.80 14.02
C ASP A 24 0.19 13.22 14.24
N LYS A 25 -0.41 14.01 15.15
CA LYS A 25 -0.01 15.41 15.40
C LYS A 25 1.45 15.54 15.83
N GLU A 26 1.95 14.64 16.66
CA GLU A 26 3.33 14.67 17.14
C GLU A 26 4.32 14.37 16.01
N LEU A 27 4.09 13.29 15.26
CA LEU A 27 4.88 12.95 14.08
C LEU A 27 4.91 14.08 13.05
N ILE A 28 3.75 14.69 12.75
CA ILE A 28 3.65 15.81 11.80
C ILE A 28 4.40 17.04 12.33
N ARG A 29 4.27 17.36 13.61
CA ARG A 29 4.99 18.48 14.24
C ARG A 29 6.50 18.26 14.14
N TRP A 30 6.97 17.06 14.50
CA TRP A 30 8.37 16.66 14.41
C TRP A 30 8.90 16.77 12.98
N ALA A 31 8.15 16.26 12.00
CA ALA A 31 8.54 16.28 10.59
C ALA A 31 8.60 17.71 10.04
N ARG A 32 7.63 18.57 10.40
CA ARG A 32 7.62 19.99 10.02
C ARG A 32 8.83 20.74 10.56
N ALA A 33 9.16 20.53 11.83
CA ALA A 33 10.31 21.19 12.47
C ALA A 33 11.66 20.83 11.81
N ARG A 34 11.73 19.72 11.07
CA ARG A 34 12.93 19.22 10.37
C ARG A 34 12.89 19.40 8.86
N GLY A 35 11.83 19.99 8.30
CA GLY A 35 11.64 20.07 6.85
C GLY A 35 11.37 18.71 6.16
N LEU A 36 11.02 17.69 6.94
CA LEU A 36 10.72 16.32 6.46
C LEU A 36 9.22 16.09 6.20
N TYR A 37 8.38 17.10 6.40
CA TYR A 37 6.95 17.02 6.11
C TYR A 37 6.65 17.42 4.67
N ALA A 38 5.97 16.54 3.92
CA ALA A 38 5.42 16.85 2.62
C ALA A 38 3.90 16.84 2.67
N ARG A 39 3.28 18.01 2.50
CA ARG A 39 1.83 18.10 2.30
C ARG A 39 1.51 17.56 0.91
N ILE A 40 0.64 16.57 0.83
CA ILE A 40 0.21 15.99 -0.46
C ILE A 40 -1.29 16.16 -0.69
N ASP A 41 -1.96 17.08 0.01
CA ASP A 41 -3.38 17.32 -0.23
C ASP A 41 -3.66 17.95 -1.60
N ARG A 42 -4.94 18.11 -1.90
CA ARG A 42 -5.44 18.62 -3.18
C ARG A 42 -4.95 20.02 -3.57
N ALA A 43 -4.45 20.80 -2.61
CA ALA A 43 -3.90 22.13 -2.86
C ALA A 43 -2.42 22.07 -3.27
N THR A 44 -1.88 20.86 -3.47
CA THR A 44 -0.50 20.62 -3.89
C THR A 44 -0.48 19.86 -5.21
N ARG A 45 0.66 19.90 -5.90
CA ARG A 45 0.88 19.15 -7.15
C ARG A 45 0.79 17.62 -6.98
N TRP A 46 0.90 17.13 -5.74
CA TRP A 46 0.78 15.71 -5.39
C TRP A 46 -0.66 15.30 -5.07
N GLY A 47 -1.58 16.25 -5.01
CA GLY A 47 -2.96 16.03 -4.62
C GLY A 47 -3.75 15.17 -5.60
N ASN A 48 -4.71 14.40 -5.07
CA ASN A 48 -5.64 13.66 -5.91
C ASN A 48 -6.65 14.62 -6.58
N PRO A 49 -6.71 14.69 -7.93
CA PRO A 49 -7.69 15.54 -8.62
C PRO A 49 -9.13 14.99 -8.50
N PHE A 50 -9.27 13.68 -8.27
CA PHE A 50 -10.56 13.00 -8.13
C PHE A 50 -11.12 13.18 -6.72
N ARG A 51 -12.44 13.36 -6.61
CA ARG A 51 -13.16 13.55 -5.34
C ARG A 51 -13.96 12.30 -5.02
N VAL A 52 -13.93 11.90 -3.75
CA VAL A 52 -14.88 10.90 -3.25
C VAL A 52 -16.29 11.45 -3.39
N THR A 53 -17.14 10.72 -4.08
CA THR A 53 -18.58 11.00 -4.24
C THR A 53 -19.36 9.71 -4.05
N ALA A 54 -20.69 9.78 -4.03
CA ALA A 54 -21.53 8.59 -3.98
C ALA A 54 -21.29 7.62 -5.16
N SER A 55 -20.92 8.15 -6.34
CA SER A 55 -20.63 7.37 -7.55
C SER A 55 -19.16 7.00 -7.73
N ALA A 56 -18.26 7.62 -6.95
CA ALA A 56 -16.82 7.36 -6.98
C ALA A 56 -16.31 7.17 -5.54
N PRO A 57 -16.45 5.95 -4.98
CA PRO A 57 -15.95 5.65 -3.65
C PRO A 57 -14.43 5.72 -3.57
N ARG A 58 -13.89 5.63 -2.36
CA ARG A 58 -12.46 5.82 -2.05
C ARG A 58 -11.54 4.96 -2.92
N GLU A 59 -11.86 3.68 -3.08
CA GLU A 59 -11.06 2.73 -3.85
C GLU A 59 -10.98 3.18 -5.31
N VAL A 60 -12.12 3.62 -5.85
CA VAL A 60 -12.23 4.10 -7.23
C VAL A 60 -11.38 5.35 -7.45
N VAL A 61 -11.46 6.35 -6.57
CA VAL A 61 -10.65 7.58 -6.73
C VAL A 61 -9.16 7.36 -6.48
N VAL A 62 -8.79 6.35 -5.69
CA VAL A 62 -7.39 5.93 -5.50
C VAL A 62 -6.86 5.22 -6.76
N ILE A 63 -7.66 4.36 -7.39
CA ILE A 63 -7.31 3.71 -8.67
C ILE A 63 -7.21 4.75 -9.79
N GLN A 64 -8.16 5.69 -9.86
CA GLN A 64 -8.10 6.80 -10.82
C GLN A 64 -6.84 7.64 -10.61
N TYR A 65 -6.47 7.91 -9.36
CA TYR A 65 -5.22 8.60 -9.04
C TYR A 65 -3.99 7.82 -9.51
N LEU A 66 -3.93 6.50 -9.28
CA LEU A 66 -2.85 5.63 -9.76
C LEU A 66 -2.69 5.70 -11.29
N HIS A 67 -3.78 5.64 -12.04
CA HIS A 67 -3.73 5.77 -13.50
C HIS A 67 -3.32 7.18 -13.94
N TRP A 68 -3.83 8.21 -13.27
CA TRP A 68 -3.50 9.59 -13.56
C TRP A 68 -2.01 9.89 -13.29
N ILE A 69 -1.49 9.55 -12.10
CA ILE A 69 -0.10 9.84 -11.73
C ILE A 69 0.90 9.13 -12.64
N ALA A 70 0.54 7.94 -13.16
CA ALA A 70 1.36 7.21 -14.13
C ALA A 70 1.52 7.93 -15.47
N THR A 71 0.63 8.86 -15.82
CA THR A 71 0.74 9.70 -17.02
C THR A 71 1.45 11.03 -16.77
N GLN A 72 1.66 11.42 -15.50
CA GLN A 72 2.28 12.69 -15.13
C GLN A 72 3.81 12.60 -15.10
N ARG A 73 4.45 12.64 -16.27
CA ARG A 73 5.92 12.51 -16.41
C ARG A 73 6.73 13.44 -15.50
N GLU A 74 6.30 14.70 -15.38
CA GLU A 74 6.98 15.68 -14.53
C GLU A 74 6.87 15.35 -13.04
N LEU A 75 5.72 14.89 -12.58
CA LEU A 75 5.53 14.45 -11.20
C LEU A 75 6.33 13.18 -10.91
N LEU A 76 6.35 12.23 -11.86
CA LEU A 76 7.16 11.01 -11.72
C LEU A 76 8.66 11.31 -11.64
N ARG A 77 9.15 12.29 -12.41
CA ARG A 77 10.54 12.77 -12.31
C ARG A 77 10.85 13.36 -10.93
N ASP A 78 9.89 14.07 -10.34
CA ASP A 78 10.05 14.74 -9.06
C ASP A 78 9.75 13.84 -7.85
N LEU A 79 9.27 12.62 -8.10
CA LEU A 79 8.90 11.64 -7.08
C LEU A 79 10.02 11.35 -6.04
N PRO A 80 11.31 11.29 -6.41
CA PRO A 80 12.40 11.10 -5.44
C PRO A 80 12.46 12.19 -4.35
N GLN A 81 11.90 13.39 -4.58
CA GLN A 81 11.86 14.47 -3.58
C GLN A 81 10.97 14.16 -2.37
N LEU A 82 10.14 13.12 -2.47
CA LEU A 82 9.29 12.63 -1.39
C LEU A 82 9.96 11.54 -0.54
N ARG A 83 11.15 11.05 -0.92
CA ARG A 83 11.89 10.05 -0.14
C ARG A 83 12.30 10.59 1.23
N GLY A 84 12.21 9.74 2.26
CA GLY A 84 12.54 10.10 3.64
C GLY A 84 11.58 11.13 4.25
N LYS A 85 10.35 11.27 3.73
CA LYS A 85 9.38 12.26 4.22
C LYS A 85 8.14 11.65 4.85
N VAL A 86 7.50 12.44 5.69
CA VAL A 86 6.14 12.19 6.18
C VAL A 86 5.15 12.85 5.22
N LEU A 87 4.38 12.03 4.50
CA LEU A 87 3.37 12.47 3.55
C LEU A 87 2.05 12.71 4.26
N GLY A 88 1.63 13.97 4.36
CA GLY A 88 0.35 14.32 4.97
C GLY A 88 -0.81 14.09 4.01
N CYS A 89 -1.74 13.19 4.34
CA CYS A 89 -3.02 13.00 3.66
C CYS A 89 -4.20 13.13 4.63
N TRP A 90 -5.38 13.54 4.16
CA TRP A 90 -6.58 13.60 4.98
C TRP A 90 -7.26 12.23 5.15
N CYS A 91 -7.07 11.33 4.19
CA CYS A 91 -7.78 10.05 4.12
C CYS A 91 -7.10 8.88 4.83
N ALA A 92 -5.82 9.00 5.19
CA ALA A 92 -5.12 7.95 5.95
C ALA A 92 -5.81 7.72 7.32
N PRO A 93 -5.71 6.55 7.96
CA PRO A 93 -4.97 5.35 7.56
C PRO A 93 -5.66 4.52 6.47
N GLU A 94 -6.89 4.85 6.09
CA GLU A 94 -7.60 4.15 5.02
C GLU A 94 -6.89 4.33 3.66
N ALA A 95 -7.25 3.51 2.67
CA ALA A 95 -6.66 3.57 1.34
C ALA A 95 -6.68 5.02 0.79
N CYS A 96 -5.52 5.54 0.39
CA CYS A 96 -5.40 6.94 0.00
C CYS A 96 -4.34 7.11 -1.10
N HIS A 97 -4.34 8.28 -1.74
CA HIS A 97 -3.35 8.59 -2.78
C HIS A 97 -1.93 8.70 -2.22
N GLY A 98 -1.77 8.99 -0.93
CA GLY A 98 -0.49 8.91 -0.24
C GLY A 98 0.10 7.50 -0.24
N HIS A 99 -0.74 6.47 -0.14
CA HIS A 99 -0.31 5.07 -0.25
C HIS A 99 0.12 4.70 -1.69
N VAL A 100 -0.44 5.39 -2.70
CA VAL A 100 0.01 5.26 -4.10
C VAL A 100 1.37 5.90 -4.30
N LEU A 101 1.56 7.14 -3.83
CA LEU A 101 2.85 7.83 -3.90
C LEU A 101 3.93 7.08 -3.14
N LEU A 102 3.65 6.69 -1.89
CA LEU A 102 4.52 5.84 -1.10
C LEU A 102 4.90 4.59 -1.89
N GLY A 103 3.90 4.00 -2.56
CA GLY A 103 4.12 2.90 -3.47
C GLY A 103 5.19 3.25 -4.49
N LEU A 104 4.91 4.19 -5.39
CA LEU A 104 5.81 4.59 -6.46
C LEU A 104 7.23 4.97 -5.97
N ILE A 105 7.37 5.57 -4.78
CA ILE A 105 8.65 6.03 -4.21
C ILE A 105 9.56 4.87 -3.79
N THR A 106 8.99 3.86 -3.12
CA THR A 106 9.71 2.70 -2.57
C THR A 106 9.90 1.57 -3.58
N ASN A 107 9.40 1.77 -4.81
CA ASN A 107 9.24 0.81 -5.89
C ASN A 107 7.95 -0.03 -5.80
N ASN A 108 6.84 0.69 -5.93
CA ASN A 108 5.43 0.32 -6.04
C ASN A 108 4.70 -0.15 -4.75
N GLY A 109 5.33 0.00 -3.57
CA GLY A 109 4.70 -0.28 -2.25
C GLY A 109 4.56 -1.75 -1.96
N TRP A 110 5.15 -2.58 -2.81
CA TRP A 110 5.23 -4.00 -2.67
C TRP A 110 6.50 -4.35 -1.89
N LEU A 111 6.33 -5.18 -0.89
CA LEU A 111 7.39 -5.67 -0.02
C LEU A 111 8.00 -6.94 -0.63
N PRO A 112 9.30 -7.21 -0.45
CA PRO A 112 9.91 -8.47 -0.90
C PRO A 112 9.13 -9.70 -0.41
N ILE A 113 8.92 -10.69 -1.27
CA ILE A 113 8.08 -11.86 -0.94
C ILE A 113 8.61 -12.70 0.23
N ASP A 114 9.91 -12.67 0.47
CA ASP A 114 10.59 -13.41 1.54
C ASP A 114 10.17 -12.97 2.95
N ILE A 115 9.74 -11.70 3.10
CA ILE A 115 9.25 -11.13 4.37
C ILE A 115 7.72 -11.18 4.52
N ALA A 116 7.00 -11.81 3.60
CA ALA A 116 5.55 -11.95 3.69
C ALA A 116 5.12 -12.89 4.83
N PRO A 117 3.95 -12.66 5.46
CA PRO A 117 3.46 -13.51 6.54
C PRO A 117 3.23 -14.95 6.07
N LYS A 118 3.82 -15.91 6.78
CA LYS A 118 3.78 -17.36 6.47
C LYS A 118 2.84 -18.14 7.40
N ASP A 119 1.79 -17.48 7.84
CA ASP A 119 0.80 -17.92 8.82
C ASP A 119 -0.59 -18.20 8.21
N GLY A 120 -0.70 -18.19 6.88
CA GLY A 120 -1.96 -18.36 6.16
C GLY A 120 -2.73 -17.06 5.93
N THR A 121 -2.20 -15.90 6.33
CA THR A 121 -2.81 -14.60 6.05
C THR A 121 -2.96 -14.37 4.54
N ARG A 122 -4.15 -13.91 4.12
CA ARG A 122 -4.40 -13.53 2.73
C ARG A 122 -3.78 -12.18 2.42
N ILE A 123 -2.99 -12.14 1.36
CA ILE A 123 -2.24 -10.98 0.91
C ILE A 123 -2.37 -10.79 -0.60
N LEU A 124 -2.07 -9.58 -1.07
CA LEU A 124 -1.84 -9.34 -2.48
C LEU A 124 -0.44 -9.81 -2.83
N LEU A 125 -0.34 -10.60 -3.89
CA LEU A 125 0.89 -11.13 -4.46
C LEU A 125 1.13 -10.50 -5.82
N PHE A 126 2.35 -10.00 -6.05
CA PHE A 126 2.77 -9.40 -7.32
C PHE A 126 3.88 -10.21 -7.98
N ARG A 127 3.68 -10.48 -9.27
CA ARG A 127 4.66 -11.11 -10.15
C ARG A 127 5.29 -10.08 -11.08
N GLN A 128 6.60 -9.88 -10.95
CA GLN A 128 7.40 -9.13 -11.91
C GLN A 128 7.92 -10.07 -13.01
N SER A 129 7.31 -10.03 -14.19
CA SER A 129 7.66 -10.86 -15.35
C SER A 129 7.33 -10.11 -16.65
N ALA A 130 7.58 -10.71 -17.82
CA ALA A 130 7.18 -10.15 -19.12
C ALA A 130 5.68 -9.81 -19.23
N LYS A 131 4.82 -10.42 -18.41
CA LYS A 131 3.40 -10.02 -18.23
C LYS A 131 3.09 -9.85 -16.74
N PRO A 132 3.20 -8.66 -16.14
CA PRO A 132 2.98 -8.49 -14.71
C PRO A 132 1.55 -8.85 -14.29
N ALA A 133 1.39 -9.45 -13.11
CA ALA A 133 0.09 -9.88 -12.60
C ALA A 133 -0.02 -9.74 -11.08
N VAL A 134 -1.24 -9.44 -10.60
CA VAL A 134 -1.61 -9.42 -9.19
C VAL A 134 -2.61 -10.54 -8.90
N ARG A 135 -2.42 -11.23 -7.78
CA ARG A 135 -3.30 -12.29 -7.29
C ARG A 135 -3.51 -12.14 -5.78
N ILE A 136 -4.66 -12.58 -5.28
CA ILE A 136 -4.83 -12.82 -3.84
C ILE A 136 -4.30 -14.22 -3.54
N GLY A 137 -3.45 -14.34 -2.55
CA GLY A 137 -2.94 -15.63 -2.11
C GLY A 137 -2.55 -15.67 -0.64
N PHE A 138 -2.14 -16.83 -0.18
CA PHE A 138 -1.70 -17.08 1.19
C PHE A 138 -0.61 -18.16 1.20
N TRP A 139 0.13 -18.24 2.30
CA TRP A 139 1.14 -19.27 2.52
C TRP A 139 0.51 -20.53 3.11
N ASP A 140 0.80 -21.69 2.54
CA ASP A 140 0.31 -22.99 3.04
C ASP A 140 1.49 -23.88 3.46
N ARG A 141 1.46 -24.34 4.73
CA ARG A 141 2.48 -25.21 5.33
C ARG A 141 2.12 -26.69 5.30
N ASP A 142 0.83 -27.03 5.30
CA ASP A 142 0.33 -28.37 5.64
C ASP A 142 -0.33 -29.06 4.45
N ARG A 143 -0.01 -28.62 3.22
CA ARG A 143 -0.68 -29.13 2.03
C ARG A 143 -0.34 -30.59 1.75
N LEU A 144 -1.26 -31.48 2.11
CA LEU A 144 -1.24 -32.90 1.76
C LEU A 144 -1.89 -33.08 0.39
N LEU A 145 -1.14 -32.84 -0.69
CA LEU A 145 -1.52 -33.38 -2.00
C LEU A 145 -1.11 -34.85 -2.04
N PHE A 146 -1.99 -35.68 -2.58
CA PHE A 146 -1.81 -37.12 -2.78
C PHE A 146 -0.37 -37.43 -3.25
N HIS A 147 0.43 -38.00 -2.33
CA HIS A 147 1.84 -38.39 -2.46
C HIS A 147 2.92 -37.33 -2.18
N ARG A 148 3.67 -37.57 -1.09
CA ARG A 148 4.99 -37.04 -0.71
C ARG A 148 5.06 -35.53 -0.40
N ASN A 149 4.76 -35.20 0.86
CA ASN A 149 5.21 -34.02 1.64
C ASN A 149 5.91 -32.91 0.82
N PRO A 150 5.16 -32.08 0.08
CA PRO A 150 5.75 -31.02 -0.74
C PRO A 150 6.27 -29.86 0.14
N PRO A 151 7.26 -29.07 -0.34
CA PRO A 151 7.76 -27.92 0.39
C PRO A 151 6.67 -26.82 0.49
N PRO A 152 6.67 -26.03 1.56
CA PRO A 152 5.65 -24.99 1.78
C PRO A 152 5.71 -23.91 0.70
N THR A 153 4.55 -23.44 0.22
CA THR A 153 4.43 -22.59 -0.98
C THR A 153 3.30 -21.53 -0.90
N TRP A 154 3.28 -20.60 -1.87
CA TRP A 154 2.22 -19.60 -2.04
C TRP A 154 1.08 -20.14 -2.93
N ILE A 155 -0.18 -19.98 -2.48
CA ILE A 155 -1.37 -20.47 -3.18
C ILE A 155 -2.26 -19.32 -3.65
N CYS A 156 -2.80 -19.41 -4.86
CA CYS A 156 -3.82 -18.47 -5.36
C CYS A 156 -5.20 -18.77 -4.75
N ALA A 157 -5.77 -17.83 -4.00
CA ALA A 157 -7.00 -17.99 -3.23
C ALA A 157 -8.28 -18.23 -4.07
N GLY A 158 -8.27 -17.94 -5.38
CA GLY A 158 -9.42 -18.09 -6.27
C GLY A 158 -9.41 -19.33 -7.17
N SER A 159 -8.28 -20.04 -7.27
CA SER A 159 -8.16 -21.21 -8.16
C SER A 159 -7.62 -22.46 -7.47
N GLY A 160 -7.09 -22.33 -6.24
CA GLY A 160 -6.42 -23.42 -5.54
C GLY A 160 -5.11 -23.86 -6.20
N HIS A 161 -4.72 -23.29 -7.34
CA HIS A 161 -3.48 -23.62 -8.02
C HIS A 161 -2.28 -22.92 -7.39
N GLU A 162 -1.15 -23.62 -7.42
CA GLU A 162 0.17 -23.08 -7.08
C GLU A 162 0.65 -22.17 -8.19
N PHE A 163 1.57 -21.28 -7.85
CA PHE A 163 2.38 -20.62 -8.86
C PHE A 163 3.37 -21.65 -9.42
N ALA A 164 3.47 -21.75 -10.74
CA ALA A 164 4.55 -22.51 -11.36
C ALA A 164 5.92 -21.96 -10.90
N PRO A 165 7.01 -22.76 -10.87
CA PRO A 165 8.31 -22.32 -10.35
C PRO A 165 8.87 -21.06 -11.03
N ASP A 166 8.61 -20.88 -12.31
CA ASP A 166 8.98 -19.71 -13.12
C ASP A 166 8.01 -18.52 -12.95
N GLN A 167 6.92 -18.71 -12.19
CA GLN A 167 5.83 -17.76 -12.01
C GLN A 167 5.65 -17.33 -10.56
N LEU A 168 6.62 -17.61 -9.69
CA LEU A 168 6.56 -17.27 -8.28
C LEU A 168 6.34 -15.75 -8.07
N PRO A 169 5.56 -15.38 -7.04
CA PRO A 169 5.43 -13.98 -6.66
C PRO A 169 6.78 -13.44 -6.20
N THR A 170 7.05 -12.21 -6.59
CA THR A 170 8.31 -11.50 -6.27
C THR A 170 8.12 -10.50 -5.13
N HIS A 171 6.90 -10.00 -4.96
CA HIS A 171 6.58 -9.02 -3.95
C HIS A 171 5.15 -9.21 -3.41
N TRP A 172 4.83 -8.60 -2.27
CA TRP A 172 3.52 -8.70 -1.62
C TRP A 172 3.05 -7.39 -1.00
N ARG A 173 1.75 -7.32 -0.65
CA ARG A 173 1.14 -6.26 0.18
C ARG A 173 -0.04 -6.81 0.99
N PRO A 174 -0.42 -6.20 2.13
CA PRO A 174 -1.68 -6.53 2.78
C PRO A 174 -2.86 -6.26 1.86
N ILE A 175 -3.92 -7.07 1.98
CA ILE A 175 -5.22 -6.75 1.33
C ILE A 175 -5.74 -5.48 2.02
N PRO A 176 -6.07 -4.42 1.27
CA PRO A 176 -6.65 -3.23 1.87
C PRO A 176 -8.00 -3.57 2.48
N ASP A 177 -8.26 -3.09 3.70
CA ASP A 177 -9.56 -3.24 4.34
C ASP A 177 -10.66 -2.65 3.45
N LEU A 178 -11.72 -3.42 3.21
CA LEU A 178 -12.93 -2.89 2.59
C LEU A 178 -13.53 -1.87 3.56
N PRO A 179 -13.98 -0.69 3.09
CA PRO A 179 -14.67 0.25 3.96
C PRO A 179 -15.89 -0.44 4.56
N SER A 180 -15.97 -0.46 5.89
CA SER A 180 -17.09 -1.06 6.62
C SER A 180 -18.40 -0.48 6.07
N SER A 181 -19.31 -1.33 5.60
CA SER A 181 -20.64 -0.89 5.20
C SER A 181 -21.29 -0.15 6.38
N PRO A 182 -21.90 1.04 6.16
CA PRO A 182 -22.58 1.72 7.25
C PRO A 182 -23.69 0.82 7.78
N THR A 183 -23.59 0.48 9.06
CA THR A 183 -24.60 -0.24 9.82
C THR A 183 -25.95 0.43 9.58
N GLN A 184 -26.89 -0.28 8.97
CA GLN A 184 -28.28 0.15 8.94
C GLN A 184 -28.78 0.11 10.39
N SER A 185 -28.93 1.28 10.99
CA SER A 185 -29.70 1.46 12.21
C SER A 185 -31.16 1.10 11.91
N ALA A 186 -31.59 -0.08 12.38
CA ALA A 186 -33.00 -0.43 12.47
C ALA A 186 -33.68 0.52 13.46
N GLY A 187 -34.77 1.15 13.00
CA GLY A 187 -35.76 1.79 13.86
C GLY A 187 -36.78 0.79 14.38
#